data_AF-A0A0A6UKL4-F1
#
_entry.id   AF-A0A0A6UKL4-F1
#
_cell.length_a   1.000
_cell.length_b   1.000
_cell.length_c   1.000
_cell.angle_alpha   90.00
_cell.angle_beta   90.00
_cell.angle_gamma   90.00
#
_symmetry.space_group_name_H-M   'P 1'
#
loop_
_entity.id
_entity.type
_entity.pdbx_description
1 polymer ?
#
loop_
_entity_poly.entity_id
_entity_poly.type
_entity_poly.pdbx_seq_one_letter_code
_entity_poly.pdbx_strand_id
1 'polypeptide(L)' 'MEEAFLAYTAGRADGEAGHRDLTRADHPETGQDYRVGVVDGSVVAFQAELVAEVRRLLGENR' A
#
# COMPACT_ATOMS: atom_id res chain seq x y z
N MET A 1 -4.95 1.41 -20.15
CA MET A 1 -5.78 1.93 -19.01
C MET A 1 -6.06 0.83 -18.01
N GLU A 2 -6.59 -0.33 -18.44
CA GLU A 2 -6.84 -1.47 -17.55
C GLU A 2 -5.55 -2.01 -16.90
N GLU A 3 -4.47 -2.18 -17.67
CA GLU A 3 -3.19 -2.68 -17.15
C GLU A 3 -2.54 -1.73 -16.12
N ALA A 4 -2.64 -0.41 -16.32
CA ALA A 4 -2.20 0.58 -15.36
C ALA A 4 -2.99 0.50 -14.05
N PHE A 5 -4.31 0.33 -14.14
CA PHE A 5 -5.17 0.15 -12.97
C PHE A 5 -4.85 -1.15 -12.22
N LEU A 6 -4.63 -2.27 -12.93
CA LEU A 6 -4.23 -3.54 -12.33
C LEU A 6 -2.84 -3.46 -11.67
N ALA A 7 -1.90 -2.74 -12.27
CA ALA A 7 -0.59 -2.52 -11.69
C ALA A 7 -0.69 -1.67 -10.41
N TYR A 8 -1.50 -0.62 -10.43
CA TYR A 8 -1.79 0.19 -9.24
C TYR A 8 -2.40 -0.66 -8.12
N THR A 9 -3.44 -1.44 -8.40
CA THR A 9 -4.11 -2.25 -7.36
C THR A 9 -3.19 -3.33 -6.79
N ALA A 10 -2.37 -3.95 -7.63
CA ALA A 10 -1.33 -4.87 -7.19
C ALA A 10 -0.31 -4.19 -6.27
N GLY A 11 0.19 -3.01 -6.68
CA GLY A 11 1.11 -2.22 -5.87
C GLY A 11 0.49 -1.84 -4.54
N ARG A 12 -0.77 -1.43 -4.53
CA ARG A 12 -1.50 -1.08 -3.32
C ARG A 12 -1.58 -2.25 -2.34
N ALA A 13 -1.95 -3.43 -2.82
CA ALA A 13 -2.00 -4.63 -1.99
C ALA A 13 -0.62 -4.98 -1.41
N ASP A 14 0.44 -4.91 -2.23
CA ASP A 14 1.80 -5.16 -1.75
C ASP A 14 2.24 -4.13 -0.70
N GLY A 15 1.92 -2.84 -0.92
CA GLY A 15 2.19 -1.76 0.02
C GLY A 15 1.47 -1.91 1.35
N GLU A 16 0.19 -2.30 1.33
CA GLU A 16 -0.59 -2.60 2.54
C GLU A 16 0.03 -3.76 3.34
N ALA A 17 0.67 -4.72 2.65
CA ALA A 17 1.37 -5.83 3.26
C ALA A 17 2.84 -5.54 3.65
N GLY A 18 3.35 -4.32 3.40
CA GLY A 18 4.76 -3.97 3.65
C GLY A 18 5.75 -4.66 2.71
N HIS A 19 5.28 -5.08 1.54
CA HIS A 19 6.07 -5.75 0.51
C HIS A 19 6.25 -4.86 -0.72
N ARG A 20 7.33 -5.11 -1.47
CA ARG A 20 7.58 -4.46 -2.76
C ARG A 20 8.23 -5.44 -3.72
N ASP A 21 7.54 -5.73 -4.83
CA ASP A 21 8.06 -6.52 -5.95
C ASP A 21 8.86 -5.61 -6.90
N LEU A 22 10.17 -5.84 -6.94
CA LEU A 22 11.09 -5.06 -7.79
C LEU A 22 10.86 -5.33 -9.28
N THR A 23 10.45 -6.55 -9.65
CA THR A 23 10.19 -6.90 -11.06
C THR A 23 9.00 -6.09 -11.60
N ARG A 24 7.94 -5.97 -10.78
CA ARG A 24 6.78 -5.14 -11.13
C ARG A 24 7.11 -3.65 -11.10
N ALA A 25 7.91 -3.21 -10.13
CA ALA A 25 8.31 -1.81 -10.01
C ALA A 25 9.16 -1.32 -11.19
N ASP A 26 9.98 -2.20 -11.77
CA ASP A 26 10.86 -1.89 -12.90
C ASP A 26 10.21 -2.16 -14.26
N HIS A 27 8.93 -2.57 -14.30
CA HIS A 27 8.22 -2.78 -15.55
C HIS A 27 8.14 -1.46 -16.35
N PRO A 28 8.56 -1.42 -17.62
CA PRO A 28 8.72 -0.18 -18.38
C PRO A 28 7.40 0.57 -18.60
N GLU A 29 6.28 -0.14 -18.69
CA GLU A 29 4.99 0.45 -19.04
C GLU A 29 4.08 0.70 -17.83
N THR A 30 4.23 -0.07 -16.75
CA THR A 30 3.29 -0.08 -15.61
C THR A 30 3.99 0.05 -14.25
N GLY A 31 5.32 0.09 -14.22
CA GLY A 31 6.09 0.21 -13.00
C GLY A 31 5.89 1.54 -12.27
N GLN A 32 5.48 2.60 -12.98
CA GLN A 32 5.05 3.83 -12.33
C GLN A 32 3.76 3.63 -11.53
N ASP A 33 2.72 3.06 -12.14
CA ASP A 33 1.43 2.83 -11.48
C ASP A 33 1.56 1.88 -10.28
N TYR A 34 2.35 0.81 -10.44
CA TYR A 34 2.68 -0.10 -9.36
C TYR A 34 3.35 0.61 -8.18
N ARG A 35 4.39 1.43 -8.43
CA ARG A 35 5.10 2.16 -7.36
C ARG A 35 4.20 3.16 -6.64
N VAL A 36 3.30 3.83 -7.36
CA VAL A 36 2.28 4.70 -6.74
C VAL A 36 1.38 3.89 -5.81
N GLY A 37 0.89 2.74 -6.29
CA GLY A 37 0.11 1.81 -5.48
C GLY A 37 0.83 1.41 -4.19
N VAL A 38 2.10 0.99 -4.27
CA VAL A 38 2.91 0.59 -3.10
C VAL A 38 2.99 1.69 -2.05
N VAL A 39 3.21 2.94 -2.47
CA VAL A 39 3.27 4.08 -1.55
C VAL A 39 1.92 4.32 -0.88
N ASP A 40 0.83 4.36 -1.67
CA ASP A 40 -0.52 4.54 -1.14
C ASP A 40 -0.90 3.45 -0.14
N GLY A 41 -0.63 2.18 -0.48
CA GLY A 41 -0.88 1.05 0.39
C GLY A 41 -0.09 1.12 1.70
N SER A 42 1.18 1.52 1.61
CA SER A 42 2.04 1.71 2.80
C SER A 42 1.50 2.80 3.73
N VAL A 43 0.99 3.90 3.16
CA VAL A 43 0.35 4.98 3.93
C VAL A 43 -0.93 4.49 4.62
N VAL A 44 -1.74 3.68 3.92
CA VAL A 44 -2.97 3.11 4.49
C VAL A 44 -2.68 2.17 5.65
N ALA A 45 -1.70 1.27 5.49
CA ALA A 45 -1.25 0.40 6.58
C ALA A 45 -0.76 1.21 7.78
N PHE A 46 0.08 2.23 7.55
CA PHE A 46 0.54 3.12 8.61
C PHE A 46 -0.61 3.83 9.34
N GLN A 47 -1.58 4.37 8.59
CA GLN A 47 -2.74 5.05 9.18
C GLN A 47 -3.59 4.09 10.03
N ALA A 48 -3.78 2.86 9.58
CA ALA A 48 -4.52 1.85 10.33
C ALA A 48 -3.83 1.53 11.67
N GLU A 49 -2.52 1.28 11.65
CA GLU A 49 -1.73 1.03 12.86
C GLU A 49 -1.70 2.24 13.80
N LEU A 50 -1.56 3.45 13.26
CA LEU A 50 -1.60 4.68 14.06
C LEU A 50 -2.95 4.84 14.79
N VAL A 51 -4.06 4.62 14.11
CA VAL A 51 -5.40 4.70 14.72
C VAL A 51 -5.58 3.61 15.76
N ALA A 52 -5.15 2.38 15.48
CA ALA A 52 -5.20 1.27 16.43
C ALA A 52 -4.41 1.60 17.71
N GLU A 53 -3.23 2.20 17.57
CA GLU A 53 -2.38 2.62 18.67
C GLU A 53 -3.01 3.76 19.48
N VAL A 54 -3.59 4.77 18.82
CA VAL A 54 -4.31 5.84 19.50
C VAL A 54 -5.48 5.29 20.32
N ARG A 55 -6.30 4.38 19.76
CA ARG A 55 -7.40 3.73 20.48
C ARG A 55 -6.91 2.93 21.69
N ARG A 56 -5.78 2.25 21.55
CA ARG A 56 -5.13 1.52 22.64
C ARG A 56 -4.73 2.47 23.78
N LEU A 57 -4.15 3.62 23.47
CA LEU A 57 -3.76 4.65 24.44
C LEU A 57 -4.96 5.29 25.15
N LEU A 58 -6.09 5.45 24.46
CA LEU A 58 -7.35 5.94 25.03
C LEU A 58 -8.11 4.87 25.84
N GLY A 59 -7.67 3.61 25.79
CA GLY A 59 -8.33 2.51 26.49
C GLY A 59 -9.63 2.04 25.82
N GLU A 60 -9.84 2.36 24.54
CA GLU A 60 -11.06 2.04 23.78
C GLU A 60 -11.08 0.60 23.23
N ASN A 61 -9.98 -0.16 23.39
CA ASN A 61 -9.86 -1.55 22.95
C ASN A 61 -10.26 -2.58 24.04
N ARG A 62 -11.11 -2.20 25.01
CA ARG A 62 -11.52 -3.07 26.13
C ARG A 62 -12.94 -3.59 26.00
#